data_AF-A0A7S3GP09-F1
#
_entry.id   AF-A0A7S3GP09-F1
#
_cell.length_a   1.000
_cell.length_b   1.000
_cell.length_c   1.000
_cell.angle_alpha   90.00
_cell.angle_beta   90.00
_cell.angle_gamma   90.00
#
_symmetry.space_group_name_H-M   'P 1'
#
loop_
_entity.id
_entity.type
_entity.pdbx_description
1 polymer ?
#
loop_
_entity_poly.entity_id
_entity_poly.type
_entity_poly.pdbx_seq_one_letter_code
_entity_poly.pdbx_strand_id
1 'polypeptide(L)'
;VDIDYRVDVRPGAKFFTYERKGVPLRLELGPRDLEEGIAMGKRRTGGDKVKIQLSNAVEEVRAQLDGVLKDLHARSDALRERLTTRIHSREEFDARLKEREIGMMKVPWGGNDEDEEKLQEDTGITLRCYPLQQEPV
;
A
#
# COMPACT_ATOMS: atom_id res chain seq x y z
N VAL A 1 4.57 -2.21 -20.86
CA VAL A 1 4.38 -0.78 -21.24
C VAL A 1 3.27 -0.75 -22.27
N ASP A 2 2.35 0.19 -22.19
CA ASP A 2 1.22 0.33 -23.11
C ASP A 2 1.05 1.81 -23.50
N ILE A 3 0.53 2.08 -24.70
CA ILE A 3 0.39 3.43 -25.26
C ILE A 3 -1.05 3.65 -25.70
N ASP A 4 -1.67 4.72 -25.19
CA ASP A 4 -3.04 5.08 -25.51
C ASP A 4 -3.13 6.01 -26.74
N TYR A 5 -3.24 5.40 -27.92
CA TYR A 5 -3.33 6.11 -29.21
C TYR A 5 -4.70 6.72 -29.54
N ARG A 6 -5.72 6.59 -28.68
CA ARG A 6 -7.08 7.07 -28.99
C ARG A 6 -7.12 8.59 -29.11
N VAL A 7 -7.32 9.13 -30.31
CA VAL A 7 -7.30 10.58 -30.56
C VAL A 7 -8.62 11.28 -30.21
N ASP A 8 -9.72 10.52 -30.18
CA ASP A 8 -11.08 10.93 -29.86
C ASP A 8 -11.31 11.13 -28.35
N VAL A 9 -10.41 10.57 -27.51
CA VAL A 9 -10.50 10.66 -26.05
C VAL A 9 -9.64 11.79 -25.53
N ARG A 10 -10.25 12.74 -24.82
CA ARG A 10 -9.54 13.84 -24.16
C ARG A 10 -8.48 13.31 -23.18
N PRO A 11 -7.29 13.91 -23.08
CA PRO A 11 -6.21 13.46 -22.19
C PRO A 11 -6.65 13.24 -20.73
N GLY A 12 -7.46 14.15 -20.17
CA GLY A 12 -7.98 14.01 -18.81
C GLY A 12 -8.81 12.73 -18.59
N ALA A 13 -9.59 12.30 -19.58
CA ALA A 13 -10.36 11.05 -19.49
C ALA A 13 -9.44 9.82 -19.55
N LYS A 14 -8.34 9.89 -20.32
CA LYS A 14 -7.30 8.86 -20.32
C LYS A 14 -6.62 8.76 -18.95
N PHE A 15 -6.28 9.91 -18.35
CA PHE A 15 -5.63 9.96 -17.03
C PHE A 15 -6.47 9.24 -15.98
N PHE A 16 -7.75 9.57 -15.87
CA PHE A 16 -8.68 8.92 -14.96
C PHE A 16 -8.79 7.41 -15.23
N THR A 17 -8.85 7.00 -16.50
CA THR A 17 -8.94 5.58 -16.86
C THR A 17 -7.75 4.78 -16.32
N TYR A 18 -6.53 5.27 -16.51
CA TYR A 18 -5.33 4.56 -16.04
C TYR A 18 -5.08 4.69 -14.54
N GLU A 19 -5.51 5.80 -13.93
CA GLU A 19 -5.49 5.95 -12.47
C GLU A 19 -6.42 4.94 -11.80
N ARG A 20 -7.61 4.71 -12.38
CA ARG A 20 -8.55 3.70 -11.90
C ARG A 20 -8.04 2.28 -12.11
N LYS A 21 -7.33 2.02 -13.21
CA LYS A 21 -6.65 0.73 -13.46
C LYS A 21 -5.44 0.50 -12.54
N GLY A 22 -4.99 1.52 -11.80
CA GLY A 22 -3.85 1.40 -10.89
C GLY A 22 -2.49 1.35 -11.59
N VAL A 23 -2.37 1.92 -12.81
CA VAL A 23 -1.08 1.99 -13.50
C VAL A 23 -0.07 2.77 -12.64
N PRO A 24 1.10 2.21 -12.29
CA PRO A 24 1.99 2.77 -11.27
C PRO A 24 2.64 4.09 -11.69
N LEU A 25 2.97 4.23 -12.98
CA LEU A 25 3.57 5.42 -13.56
C LEU A 25 2.92 5.70 -14.91
N ARG A 26 2.47 6.94 -15.12
CA ARG A 26 2.00 7.44 -16.42
C ARG A 26 3.03 8.42 -16.98
N LEU A 27 3.35 8.28 -18.26
CA LEU A 27 4.16 9.23 -19.02
C LEU A 27 3.25 10.06 -19.93
N GLU A 28 3.43 11.37 -19.88
CA GLU A 28 2.75 12.35 -20.74
C GLU A 28 3.80 12.92 -21.71
N LEU A 29 3.51 12.80 -23.00
CA LEU A 29 4.39 13.24 -24.09
C LEU A 29 3.72 14.44 -24.79
N GLY A 30 4.04 15.64 -24.34
CA GLY A 30 3.59 16.89 -24.97
C GLY A 30 4.53 17.33 -26.09
N PRO A 31 4.05 18.03 -27.14
CA PRO A 31 4.91 18.49 -28.23
C PRO A 31 6.11 19.34 -27.75
N ARG A 32 5.87 20.26 -26.81
CA ARG A 32 6.92 21.11 -26.22
C ARG A 32 7.94 20.31 -25.41
N ASP A 33 7.45 19.34 -24.63
CA ASP A 33 8.30 18.47 -23.82
C ASP A 33 9.20 17.60 -24.72
N LEU A 34 8.66 17.11 -25.84
CA LEU A 34 9.41 16.34 -26.84
C LEU A 34 10.49 17.18 -27.54
N GLU A 35 10.23 18.46 -27.82
CA GLU A 35 11.24 19.39 -28.35
C GLU A 35 12.41 19.58 -27.36
N GLU A 36 12.12 19.55 -26.05
CA GLU A 36 13.13 19.58 -24.98
C GLU A 36 13.73 18.19 -24.66
N GLY A 37 13.27 17.13 -25.33
CA GLY A 37 13.72 15.75 -25.11
C GLY A 37 13.30 15.17 -23.76
N ILE A 38 12.19 15.65 -23.18
CA ILE A 38 11.66 15.21 -21.89
C ILE A 38 10.24 14.63 -22.01
N ALA A 39 9.85 13.85 -21.01
CA ALA A 39 8.49 13.41 -20.77
C ALA A 39 8.06 13.80 -19.36
N MET A 40 6.76 14.02 -19.15
CA MET A 40 6.24 14.30 -17.81
C MET A 40 5.71 13.01 -17.19
N GLY A 41 6.36 12.55 -16.11
CA GLY A 41 5.95 11.39 -15.33
C GLY A 41 5.00 11.76 -14.19
N LYS A 42 3.97 10.94 -13.96
CA LYS A 42 3.08 11.03 -12.80
C LYS A 42 2.96 9.68 -12.12
N ARG A 43 3.38 9.60 -10.85
CA ARG A 43 3.25 8.39 -10.02
C ARG A 43 1.83 8.23 -9.51
N ARG A 44 1.36 6.99 -9.41
CA ARG A 44 0.02 6.66 -8.87
C ARG A 44 -0.10 6.89 -7.38
N THR A 45 1.01 6.77 -6.65
CA THR A 45 1.08 6.98 -5.20
C THR A 45 0.83 8.43 -4.78
N GLY A 46 0.80 9.37 -5.74
CA GLY A 46 0.57 10.79 -5.52
C GLY A 46 1.82 11.63 -5.84
N GLY A 47 1.90 12.83 -5.26
CA GLY A 47 3.02 13.77 -5.43
C GLY A 47 2.96 14.57 -6.73
N ASP A 48 3.95 15.41 -6.96
CA ASP A 48 4.03 16.26 -8.16
C ASP A 48 4.42 15.49 -9.42
N LYS A 49 4.24 16.13 -10.57
CA LYS A 49 4.79 15.60 -11.83
C LYS A 49 6.31 15.71 -11.81
N VAL A 50 6.98 14.71 -12.35
CA VAL A 50 8.44 14.67 -12.49
C VAL A 50 8.80 14.79 -13.96
N LYS A 51 9.89 15.49 -14.27
CA LYS A 51 10.47 15.46 -15.61
C LYS A 51 11.28 14.17 -15.77
N ILE A 52 11.14 13.51 -16.90
CA ILE A 52 11.89 12.31 -17.27
C ILE A 52 12.67 12.60 -18.54
N GLN A 53 13.99 12.49 -18.50
CA GLN A 53 14.82 12.72 -19.68
C GLN A 53 14.71 11.53 -20.64
N LEU A 54 14.35 11.77 -21.90
CA LEU A 54 14.18 10.70 -22.87
C LEU A 54 15.48 9.98 -23.24
N SER A 55 16.62 10.68 -23.16
CA SER A 55 17.94 10.08 -23.38
C SER A 55 18.33 9.06 -22.32
N ASN A 56 17.71 9.11 -21.14
CA ASN A 56 17.96 8.24 -19.99
C ASN A 56 16.65 7.61 -19.45
N ALA A 57 15.67 7.44 -20.35
CA ALA A 57 14.30 7.11 -19.96
C ALA A 57 14.20 5.78 -19.20
N VAL A 58 15.03 4.79 -19.54
CA VAL A 58 14.98 3.46 -18.92
C VAL A 58 15.36 3.54 -17.45
N GLU A 59 16.49 4.16 -17.13
CA GLU A 59 16.95 4.37 -15.76
C GLU A 59 15.97 5.23 -14.97
N GLU A 60 15.51 6.33 -15.54
CA GLU A 60 14.60 7.25 -14.83
C GLU A 60 13.24 6.62 -14.57
N VAL A 61 12.66 5.90 -15.54
CA VAL A 61 11.41 5.16 -15.34
C VAL A 61 11.56 4.09 -14.27
N ARG A 62 12.69 3.34 -14.26
CA ARG A 62 12.98 2.36 -13.20
C ARG A 62 13.03 3.03 -11.83
N ALA A 63 13.76 4.13 -11.70
CA ALA A 63 13.85 4.88 -10.46
C ALA A 63 12.47 5.37 -9.96
N GLN A 64 11.59 5.81 -10.88
CA GLN A 64 10.22 6.18 -10.51
C GLN A 64 9.38 4.99 -10.05
N LEU A 65 9.50 3.82 -10.68
CA LEU A 65 8.80 2.60 -10.26
C LEU A 65 9.30 2.06 -8.92
N ASP A 66 10.61 2.11 -8.69
CA ASP A 66 11.22 1.77 -7.40
C ASP A 66 10.72 2.72 -6.30
N GLY A 67 10.60 4.01 -6.63
CA GLY A 67 9.98 5.00 -5.74
C GLY A 67 8.52 4.67 -5.41
N VAL A 68 7.72 4.24 -6.40
CA VAL A 68 6.33 3.78 -6.17
C VAL A 68 6.30 2.60 -5.21
N LEU A 69 7.16 1.60 -5.42
CA LEU A 69 7.23 0.41 -4.56
C LEU A 69 7.61 0.80 -3.12
N LYS A 70 8.65 1.63 -2.97
CA LYS A 70 9.12 2.12 -1.67
C LYS A 70 8.04 2.88 -0.92
N ASP A 71 7.31 3.77 -1.60
CA ASP A 71 6.21 4.54 -1.00
C ASP A 71 5.09 3.62 -0.50
N LEU A 72 4.71 2.61 -1.28
CA LEU A 72 3.65 1.67 -0.91
C LEU A 72 4.09 0.78 0.26
N HIS A 73 5.31 0.26 0.23
CA HIS A 73 5.87 -0.53 1.34
C HIS A 73 5.89 0.29 2.63
N ALA A 74 6.45 1.50 2.62
CA ALA A 74 6.51 2.35 3.80
C ALA A 74 5.12 2.66 4.37
N ARG A 75 4.12 2.93 3.52
CA ARG A 75 2.73 3.14 3.97
C ARG A 75 2.13 1.88 4.56
N SER A 76 2.40 0.71 3.96
CA SER A 76 1.91 -0.57 4.46
C SER A 76 2.54 -0.94 5.80
N ASP A 77 3.85 -0.74 5.96
CA ASP A 77 4.55 -1.00 7.21
C ASP A 77 4.03 -0.10 8.34
N ALA A 78 3.90 1.21 8.07
CA ALA A 78 3.33 2.15 9.03
C ALA A 78 1.88 1.81 9.40
N LEU A 79 1.06 1.38 8.43
CA LEU A 79 -0.31 0.94 8.70
C LEU A 79 -0.34 -0.33 9.55
N ARG A 80 0.51 -1.31 9.24
CA ARG A 80 0.63 -2.56 10.01
C ARG A 80 1.03 -2.26 11.45
N GLU A 81 2.04 -1.43 11.66
CA GLU A 81 2.50 -1.03 13.00
C GLU A 81 1.40 -0.30 13.77
N ARG A 82 0.75 0.68 13.14
CA ARG A 82 -0.35 1.43 13.76
C ARG A 82 -1.54 0.54 14.13
N LEU A 83 -1.86 -0.44 13.29
CA LEU A 83 -3.00 -1.35 13.49
C LEU A 83 -2.60 -2.68 14.13
N THR A 84 -1.41 -2.79 14.71
CA THR A 84 -1.02 -3.96 15.50
C THR A 84 -0.78 -3.52 16.94
N THR A 85 -1.46 -4.12 17.90
CA THR A 85 -1.26 -3.78 19.31
C THR A 85 -0.93 -5.00 20.13
N ARG A 86 0.00 -4.83 21.06
CA ARG A 86 0.31 -5.82 22.07
C ARG A 86 -0.64 -5.68 23.25
N ILE A 87 -1.23 -6.79 23.64
CA ILE A 87 -2.23 -6.89 24.69
C ILE A 87 -1.65 -7.77 25.80
N HIS A 88 -1.67 -7.27 27.04
CA HIS A 88 -1.07 -7.94 28.19
C HIS A 88 -2.09 -8.47 29.20
N SER A 89 -3.35 -8.07 29.09
CA SER A 89 -4.42 -8.54 29.97
C SER A 89 -5.74 -8.76 29.24
N ARG A 90 -6.67 -9.47 29.90
CA ARG A 90 -8.02 -9.67 29.39
C ARG A 90 -8.80 -8.36 29.32
N GLU A 91 -8.57 -7.44 30.25
CA GLU A 91 -9.22 -6.13 30.27
C GLU A 91 -8.79 -5.28 29.06
N GLU A 92 -7.50 -5.28 28.72
CA GLU A 92 -6.99 -4.62 27.51
C GLU A 92 -7.58 -5.23 26.24
N PHE A 93 -7.68 -6.56 26.20
CA PHE A 93 -8.31 -7.28 25.10
C PHE A 93 -9.78 -6.87 24.91
N ASP A 94 -10.59 -6.94 25.98
CA ASP A 94 -12.01 -6.60 25.94
C ASP A 94 -12.24 -5.10 25.66
N ALA A 95 -11.33 -4.22 26.10
CA ALA A 95 -11.35 -2.80 25.75
C ALA A 95 -11.08 -2.60 24.26
N ARG A 96 -10.08 -3.30 23.72
CA ARG A 96 -9.73 -3.22 22.29
C ARG A 96 -10.85 -3.70 21.39
N LEU A 97 -11.60 -4.74 21.78
CA LEU A 97 -12.77 -5.22 21.01
C LEU A 97 -13.88 -4.17 20.84
N LYS A 98 -13.92 -3.14 21.70
CA LYS A 98 -14.91 -2.06 21.62
C LYS A 98 -14.48 -0.92 20.71
N GLU A 99 -13.22 -0.92 20.24
CA GLU A 99 -12.71 0.09 19.33
C GLU A 99 -13.21 -0.13 17.88
N ARG A 100 -13.35 0.96 17.13
CA ARG A 100 -13.79 0.89 15.72
C ARG A 100 -12.72 0.28 14.80
N GLU A 101 -11.44 0.51 15.08
CA GLU A 101 -10.30 -0.04 14.34
C GLU A 101 -9.51 -1.01 15.24
N ILE A 102 -10.04 -2.22 15.45
CA ILE A 102 -9.45 -3.23 16.35
C ILE A 102 -8.02 -3.62 15.90
N GLY A 103 -7.82 -3.77 14.58
CA GLY A 103 -6.55 -4.18 13.99
C GLY A 103 -6.18 -5.63 14.35
N MET A 104 -4.87 -5.92 14.30
CA MET A 104 -4.28 -7.16 14.79
C MET A 104 -3.89 -7.02 16.26
N MET A 105 -4.11 -8.07 17.04
CA MET A 105 -3.69 -8.12 18.45
C MET A 105 -2.61 -9.17 18.62
N LYS A 106 -1.48 -8.78 19.19
CA LYS A 106 -0.47 -9.70 19.71
C LYS A 106 -0.81 -10.00 21.16
N VAL A 107 -1.22 -11.23 21.45
CA VAL A 107 -1.60 -11.70 22.78
C VAL A 107 -0.68 -12.85 23.22
N PRO A 108 -0.35 -12.97 24.51
CA PRO A 108 0.15 -14.22 25.06
C PRO A 108 -0.87 -15.33 24.85
N TRP A 109 -0.45 -16.48 24.32
CA TRP A 109 -1.34 -17.59 24.02
C TRP A 109 -0.76 -18.91 24.55
N GLY A 110 -1.61 -19.70 25.21
CA GLY A 110 -1.24 -20.98 25.82
C GLY A 110 -1.17 -22.16 24.83
N GLY A 111 -1.74 -22.01 23.63
CA GLY A 111 -1.70 -23.04 22.59
C GLY A 111 -2.74 -24.16 22.74
N ASN A 112 -3.88 -23.89 23.38
CA ASN A 112 -4.96 -24.87 23.57
C ASN A 112 -6.12 -24.62 22.59
N ASP A 113 -6.52 -25.66 21.85
CA ASP A 113 -7.59 -25.58 20.86
C ASP A 113 -8.95 -25.27 21.50
N GLU A 114 -9.24 -25.81 22.70
CA GLU A 114 -10.50 -25.53 23.41
C GLU A 114 -10.63 -24.06 23.79
N ASP A 115 -9.53 -23.42 24.19
CA ASP A 115 -9.50 -22.00 24.52
C ASP A 115 -9.66 -21.15 23.25
N GLU A 116 -9.14 -21.60 22.11
CA GLU A 116 -9.29 -20.91 20.82
C GLU A 116 -10.75 -20.93 20.35
N GLU A 117 -11.38 -22.11 20.39
CA GLU A 117 -12.79 -22.27 20.02
C GLU A 117 -13.68 -21.36 20.89
N LYS A 118 -13.46 -21.39 22.21
CA LYS A 118 -14.22 -20.55 23.14
C LYS A 118 -13.98 -19.05 22.90
N LEU A 119 -12.74 -18.64 22.63
CA LEU A 119 -12.43 -17.24 22.32
C LEU A 119 -13.17 -16.78 21.05
N GLN A 120 -13.20 -17.64 20.02
CA GLN A 120 -13.91 -17.36 18.77
C GLN A 120 -15.43 -17.28 18.99
N GLU A 121 -16.01 -18.19 19.78
CA GLU A 121 -17.43 -18.15 20.11
C GLU A 121 -17.81 -16.89 20.89
N ASP A 122 -17.00 -16.51 21.89
CA ASP A 122 -17.28 -15.37 22.76
C ASP A 122 -17.08 -14.01 22.07
N THR A 123 -16.14 -13.94 21.12
CA THR A 123 -15.63 -12.64 20.62
C THR A 123 -15.64 -12.49 19.10
N GLY A 124 -15.81 -13.58 18.37
CA GLY A 124 -15.69 -13.62 16.90
C GLY A 124 -14.27 -13.45 16.37
N ILE A 125 -13.25 -13.34 17.25
CA ILE A 125 -11.85 -13.23 16.87
C ILE A 125 -11.22 -14.61 16.74
N THR A 126 -10.44 -14.80 15.67
CA THR A 126 -9.70 -16.04 15.38
C THR A 126 -8.20 -15.82 15.51
N LEU A 127 -7.44 -16.83 15.93
CA LEU A 127 -5.98 -16.77 15.81
C LEU A 127 -5.57 -16.75 14.32
N ARG A 128 -4.48 -16.04 14.03
CA ARG A 128 -4.01 -15.81 12.65
C ARG A 128 -2.68 -16.49 12.38
N CYS A 129 -1.72 -16.27 13.26
CA CYS A 129 -0.41 -16.89 13.20
C CYS A 129 0.33 -16.75 14.52
N TYR A 130 1.34 -17.59 14.71
CA TYR A 130 2.39 -17.37 15.69
C TYR A 130 3.52 -16.58 15.03
N PRO A 131 3.86 -15.36 15.51
CA PRO A 131 4.99 -14.61 14.97
C PRO A 131 6.29 -15.40 15.13
N LEU A 132 7.06 -15.52 14.05
CA LEU A 132 8.36 -16.22 14.07
C LEU A 132 9.37 -15.53 14.98
N GLN A 133 9.36 -14.19 14.99
CA GLN A 133 10.11 -13.37 15.93
C GLN A 133 9.19 -13.05 17.10
N GLN A 134 9.43 -13.70 18.23
CA GLN A 134 8.73 -13.45 19.47
C GLN A 134 9.49 -12.43 20.31
N GLU A 135 8.76 -11.46 20.84
CA GLU A 135 9.30 -10.55 21.85
C GLU A 135 9.23 -11.25 23.22
N PRO A 136 10.18 -11.01 24.14
CA PRO A 136 10.10 -11.58 25.48
C PRO A 136 8.78 -11.21 26.15
N VAL A 137 8.19 -12.17 26.85
CA VAL A 137 6.91 -12.02 27.56
C VAL A 137 7.06 -11.10 28.76
#